data_AF-A0A496YPF8-F1
#
_entry.id   AF-A0A496YPF8-F1
#
_cell.length_a   1.000
_cell.length_b   1.000
_cell.length_c   1.000
_cell.angle_alpha   90.00
_cell.angle_beta   90.00
_cell.angle_gamma   90.00
#
_symmetry.space_group_name_H-M   'P 1'
#
loop_
_entity.id
_entity.type
_entity.pdbx_description
1 polymer ?
#
loop_
_entity_poly.entity_id
_entity_poly.type
_entity_poly.pdbx_seq_one_letter_code
_entity_poly.pdbx_strand_id
1 'polypeptide(L)'
;MFRKRYAALYVSLLFCLFSHIVHAHTYRVPVLVDTDMALDDIRAIAMLLNSDMVDIRLIVTSDGAVSPKTGCKSLIRLLRYFGRQEIPVAAGKVLGKRAPQWRSWTEDVKWPEINVGDNKTALD
;
A
#
# COMPACT_ATOMS: atom_id res chain seq x y z
N MET A 1 -19.97 -44.17 -28.07
CA MET A 1 -18.95 -43.78 -27.07
C MET A 1 -18.14 -42.55 -27.48
N PHE A 2 -17.77 -42.39 -28.76
CA PHE A 2 -16.98 -41.25 -29.28
C PHE A 2 -17.62 -39.86 -29.11
N ARG A 3 -18.93 -39.67 -29.38
CA ARG A 3 -19.61 -38.36 -29.21
C ARG A 3 -19.55 -37.80 -27.78
N LYS A 4 -19.53 -38.67 -26.75
CA LYS A 4 -19.43 -38.26 -25.34
C LYS A 4 -18.02 -37.74 -24.98
N ARG A 5 -16.97 -38.26 -25.63
CA ARG A 5 -15.57 -37.81 -25.43
C ARG A 5 -15.33 -36.43 -26.03
N TYR A 6 -15.87 -36.16 -27.22
CA TYR A 6 -15.81 -34.82 -27.81
C TYR A 6 -16.62 -33.79 -27.02
N ALA A 7 -17.79 -34.17 -26.51
CA ALA A 7 -18.58 -33.30 -25.63
C ALA A 7 -17.81 -32.90 -24.36
N ALA A 8 -17.12 -33.86 -23.71
CA ALA A 8 -16.28 -33.56 -22.55
C ALA A 8 -15.10 -32.62 -22.90
N LEU A 9 -14.46 -32.81 -24.06
CA LEU A 9 -13.41 -31.92 -24.55
C LEU A 9 -13.92 -30.50 -24.82
N TYR A 10 -15.08 -30.35 -25.45
CA TYR A 10 -15.67 -29.04 -25.70
C TYR A 10 -16.06 -28.33 -24.41
N VAL A 11 -16.62 -29.04 -23.43
CA VAL A 11 -16.95 -28.49 -22.11
C VAL A 11 -15.68 -28.07 -21.37
N SER A 12 -14.64 -28.88 -21.37
CA SER A 12 -13.37 -28.53 -20.73
C SER A 12 -12.69 -27.34 -21.40
N LEU A 13 -12.72 -27.27 -22.73
CA LEU A 13 -12.23 -26.13 -23.50
C LEU A 13 -13.03 -24.86 -23.16
N LEU A 14 -14.36 -24.98 -23.05
CA LEU A 14 -15.24 -23.88 -22.64
C LEU A 14 -14.85 -23.37 -21.25
N PHE A 15 -14.65 -24.24 -20.26
CA PHE A 15 -14.23 -23.83 -18.92
C PHE A 15 -12.85 -23.15 -18.89
N CYS A 16 -11.88 -23.64 -19.68
CA CYS A 16 -10.56 -22.99 -19.81
C CYS A 16 -10.62 -21.63 -20.52
N LEU A 17 -11.56 -21.43 -21.44
CA LEU A 17 -11.75 -20.14 -22.11
C LEU A 17 -12.50 -19.15 -21.22
N PHE A 18 -13.42 -19.63 -20.38
CA PHE A 18 -14.18 -18.79 -19.44
C PHE A 18 -13.38 -18.37 -18.19
N SER A 19 -12.35 -19.14 -17.77
CA SER A 19 -11.53 -18.78 -16.60
C SER A 19 -10.81 -17.43 -16.77
N HIS A 20 -10.50 -17.03 -18.00
CA HIS A 20 -9.89 -15.73 -18.30
C HIS A 20 -10.87 -14.54 -18.19
N ILE A 21 -12.18 -14.80 -18.12
CA ILE A 21 -13.22 -13.76 -18.03
C ILE A 21 -13.64 -13.53 -16.57
N VAL A 22 -13.37 -14.49 -15.68
CA VAL A 22 -13.68 -14.40 -14.25
C VAL A 22 -12.62 -13.57 -13.53
N HIS A 23 -12.86 -12.26 -13.46
CA HIS A 23 -12.06 -11.34 -12.66
C HIS A 23 -12.82 -10.98 -11.37
N ALA A 24 -12.75 -11.83 -10.35
CA ALA A 24 -13.42 -11.58 -9.08
C ALA A 24 -12.73 -10.47 -8.22
N HIS A 25 -11.49 -10.09 -8.55
CA HIS A 25 -10.65 -9.20 -7.71
C HIS A 25 -9.89 -8.10 -8.48
N THR A 26 -10.24 -7.78 -9.72
CA THR A 26 -9.46 -6.79 -10.50
C THR A 26 -9.82 -5.34 -10.24
N TYR A 27 -10.89 -5.07 -9.50
CA TYR A 27 -11.22 -3.71 -9.17
C TYR A 27 -10.39 -3.24 -7.97
N ARG A 28 -9.39 -2.39 -8.24
CA ARG A 28 -8.66 -1.68 -7.20
C ARG A 28 -9.36 -0.37 -6.90
N VAL A 29 -9.80 -0.20 -5.67
CA VAL A 29 -10.45 1.04 -5.22
C VAL A 29 -9.39 2.14 -5.14
N PRO A 30 -9.49 3.22 -5.93
CA PRO A 30 -8.55 4.33 -5.84
C PRO A 30 -8.82 5.12 -4.55
N VAL A 31 -7.78 5.34 -3.75
CA VAL A 31 -7.90 6.04 -2.46
C VAL A 31 -6.86 7.14 -2.29
N LEU A 32 -7.25 8.16 -1.53
CA LEU A 32 -6.35 9.12 -0.91
C LEU A 32 -6.30 8.81 0.58
N VAL A 33 -5.11 8.71 1.17
CA VAL A 33 -4.94 8.43 2.59
C VAL A 33 -4.53 9.72 3.29
N ASP A 34 -5.26 10.12 4.34
CA ASP A 34 -4.87 11.18 5.27
C ASP A 34 -4.59 10.53 6.64
N THR A 35 -3.42 10.81 7.22
CA THR A 35 -2.90 10.12 8.40
C THR A 35 -2.04 11.06 9.24
N ASP A 36 -2.02 10.90 10.56
CA ASP A 36 -1.09 11.62 11.43
C ASP A 36 0.17 10.80 11.78
N MET A 37 0.33 9.65 11.11
CA MET A 37 1.44 8.71 11.25
C MET A 37 1.63 8.18 12.67
N ALA A 38 0.52 7.95 13.38
CA ALA A 38 0.52 7.12 14.58
C ALA A 38 0.99 5.68 14.29
N LEU A 39 1.28 4.91 15.34
CA LEU A 39 1.81 3.55 15.18
C LEU A 39 0.82 2.59 14.51
N ASP A 40 -0.47 2.74 14.82
CA ASP A 40 -1.56 2.00 14.20
C ASP A 40 -1.79 2.41 12.74
N ASP A 41 -1.64 3.69 12.42
CA ASP A 41 -1.66 4.19 11.04
C ASP A 41 -0.54 3.54 10.20
N ILE A 42 0.67 3.43 10.73
CA ILE A 42 1.79 2.76 10.04
C ILE A 42 1.43 1.30 9.73
N ARG A 43 0.77 0.60 10.66
CA ARG A 43 0.29 -0.77 10.43
C ARG A 43 -0.82 -0.81 9.37
N ALA A 44 -1.76 0.11 9.41
CA ALA A 44 -2.85 0.20 8.44
C ALA A 44 -2.28 0.46 7.02
N ILE A 45 -1.34 1.40 6.88
CA ILE A 45 -0.67 1.70 5.62
C ILE A 45 0.11 0.47 5.13
N ALA A 46 0.82 -0.24 6.00
CA ALA A 46 1.49 -1.48 5.62
C ALA A 46 0.50 -2.53 5.08
N MET A 47 -0.69 -2.66 5.68
CA MET A 47 -1.75 -3.52 5.15
C MET A 47 -2.26 -3.05 3.79
N LEU A 48 -2.48 -1.74 3.62
CA LEU A 48 -2.94 -1.16 2.35
C LEU A 48 -1.92 -1.34 1.22
N LEU A 49 -0.63 -1.13 1.48
CA LEU A 49 0.45 -1.32 0.49
C LEU A 49 0.55 -2.77 -0.02
N ASN A 50 0.13 -3.74 0.81
CA ASN A 50 0.10 -5.17 0.47
C ASN A 50 -1.29 -5.66 0.04
N SER A 51 -2.27 -4.76 -0.14
CA SER A 51 -3.61 -5.12 -0.58
C SER A 51 -3.73 -5.09 -2.09
N ASP A 52 -4.22 -6.16 -2.70
CA ASP A 52 -4.61 -6.18 -4.11
C ASP A 52 -5.94 -5.47 -4.40
N MET A 53 -6.65 -5.01 -3.37
CA MET A 53 -7.96 -4.35 -3.49
C MET A 53 -7.86 -2.82 -3.54
N VAL A 54 -6.71 -2.24 -3.22
CA VAL A 54 -6.56 -0.79 -3.02
C VAL A 54 -5.47 -0.23 -3.93
N ASP A 55 -5.75 0.91 -4.53
CA ASP A 55 -4.82 1.68 -5.35
C ASP A 55 -4.61 3.06 -4.70
N ILE A 56 -3.51 3.19 -3.95
CA ILE A 56 -3.20 4.42 -3.20
C ILE A 56 -2.65 5.47 -4.17
N ARG A 57 -3.40 6.56 -4.37
CA ARG A 57 -3.05 7.62 -5.32
C ARG A 57 -2.24 8.75 -4.69
N LEU A 58 -2.36 8.95 -3.39
CA LEU A 58 -1.68 9.99 -2.62
C LEU A 58 -1.79 9.64 -1.14
N ILE A 59 -0.75 9.96 -0.39
CA ILE A 59 -0.81 9.99 1.07
C ILE A 59 -0.49 11.41 1.55
N VAL A 60 -1.36 11.96 2.39
CA VAL A 60 -1.21 13.26 3.03
C VAL A 60 -0.98 13.02 4.53
N THR A 61 -0.06 13.77 5.11
CA THR A 61 0.17 13.73 6.56
C THR A 61 -0.47 14.93 7.26
N SER A 62 -1.36 14.69 8.21
CA SER A 62 -1.99 15.70 9.05
C SER A 62 -1.24 15.90 10.36
N ASP A 63 -1.55 16.99 11.07
CA ASP A 63 -0.90 17.32 12.36
C ASP A 63 -1.61 16.59 13.51
N GLY A 64 -0.91 15.67 14.17
CA GLY A 64 -1.50 14.81 15.20
C GLY A 64 -0.46 14.07 16.05
N ALA A 65 -0.45 12.75 16.04
CA ALA A 65 0.55 11.92 16.73
C ALA A 65 1.99 12.31 16.35
N VAL A 66 2.20 12.72 15.10
CA VAL A 66 3.46 13.26 14.58
C VAL A 66 3.18 14.60 13.87
N SER A 67 4.18 15.49 13.79
CA SER A 67 4.05 16.69 12.95
C SER A 67 4.01 16.33 11.45
N PRO A 68 3.28 17.07 10.58
CA PRO A 68 3.16 16.72 9.15
C PRO A 68 4.51 16.49 8.46
N LYS A 69 5.49 17.36 8.74
CA LYS A 69 6.84 17.25 8.16
C LYS A 69 7.56 15.98 8.60
N THR A 70 7.45 15.60 9.88
CA THR A 70 8.08 14.38 10.40
C THR A 70 7.33 13.14 9.90
N GLY A 71 6.00 13.20 9.82
CA GLY A 71 5.16 12.14 9.26
C GLY A 71 5.55 11.84 7.81
N CYS A 72 5.70 12.87 6.96
CA CYS A 72 6.16 12.69 5.58
C CYS A 72 7.51 11.99 5.49
N LYS A 73 8.49 12.35 6.35
CA LYS A 73 9.81 11.70 6.36
C LYS A 73 9.71 10.23 6.73
N SER A 74 8.93 9.90 7.77
CA SER A 74 8.64 8.54 8.20
C SER A 74 7.97 7.74 7.08
N LEU A 75 6.98 8.33 6.42
CA LEU A 75 6.23 7.69 5.35
C LEU A 75 7.09 7.45 4.10
N ILE A 76 7.96 8.39 3.72
CA ILE A 76 8.92 8.18 2.62
C ILE A 76 9.85 6.99 2.90
N ARG A 77 10.28 6.82 4.16
CA ARG A 77 11.07 5.64 4.57
C ARG A 77 10.25 4.35 4.47
N LEU A 78 9.01 4.37 4.95
CA LEU A 78 8.09 3.23 4.86
C LEU A 78 7.85 2.81 3.40
N LEU A 79 7.52 3.77 2.52
CA LEU A 79 7.32 3.51 1.09
C LEU A 79 8.58 2.96 0.43
N ARG A 80 9.75 3.50 0.77
CA ARG A 80 11.03 2.96 0.29
C ARG A 80 11.25 1.51 0.72
N TYR A 81 10.93 1.17 1.97
CA TYR A 81 11.06 -0.18 2.48
C TYR A 81 10.16 -1.17 1.71
N PHE A 82 8.93 -0.77 1.37
CA PHE A 82 8.02 -1.59 0.58
C PHE A 82 8.24 -1.53 -0.94
N GLY A 83 9.23 -0.76 -1.42
CA GLY A 83 9.46 -0.57 -2.86
C GLY A 83 8.30 0.15 -3.57
N ARG A 84 7.63 1.08 -2.88
CA ARG A 84 6.45 1.83 -3.35
C ARG A 84 6.66 3.35 -3.45
N GLN A 85 7.85 3.77 -3.90
CA GLN A 85 8.24 5.18 -4.00
C GLN A 85 7.46 5.96 -5.07
N GLU A 86 6.72 5.28 -5.95
CA GLU A 86 5.86 5.90 -6.95
C GLU A 86 4.63 6.60 -6.35
N ILE A 87 4.24 6.25 -5.12
CA ILE A 87 3.10 6.86 -4.44
C ILE A 87 3.51 8.26 -3.96
N PRO A 88 2.82 9.33 -4.40
CA PRO A 88 3.15 10.68 -3.96
C PRO A 88 2.78 10.88 -2.49
N VAL A 89 3.57 11.71 -1.81
CA VAL A 89 3.40 12.07 -0.40
C VAL A 89 3.39 13.58 -0.25
N ALA A 90 2.42 14.12 0.51
CA ALA A 90 2.32 15.55 0.80
C ALA A 90 2.21 15.83 2.30
N ALA A 91 2.84 16.90 2.76
CA ALA A 91 2.67 17.39 4.13
C ALA A 91 1.48 18.34 4.19
N GLY A 92 0.58 18.09 5.14
CA GLY A 92 -0.49 19.01 5.52
C GLY A 92 0.03 20.22 6.30
N LYS A 93 -0.92 21.04 6.78
CA LYS A 93 -0.62 22.24 7.56
C LYS A 93 -0.38 21.89 9.03
N VAL A 94 0.55 22.59 9.66
CA VAL A 94 0.66 22.62 11.14
C VAL A 94 -0.50 23.44 11.68
N LEU A 95 -1.26 22.87 12.63
CA LEU A 95 -2.48 23.47 13.16
C LEU A 95 -2.25 24.37 14.37
N GLY A 96 -1.04 24.36 14.95
CA GLY A 96 -0.71 25.15 16.15
C GLY A 96 -1.47 24.72 17.41
N LYS A 97 -2.13 23.55 17.37
CA LYS A 97 -2.80 22.95 18.52
C LYS A 97 -1.76 22.33 19.46
N ARG A 98 -2.11 22.22 20.74
CA ARG A 98 -1.28 21.50 21.70
C ARG A 98 -1.12 20.05 21.25
N ALA A 99 0.13 19.64 21.07
CA ALA A 99 0.50 18.27 20.73
C ALA A 99 -0.03 17.29 21.79
N PRO A 100 -0.40 16.06 21.40
CA PRO A 100 -0.58 15.00 22.37
C PRO A 100 0.71 14.75 23.15
N GLN A 101 0.60 14.35 24.42
CA GLN A 101 1.75 14.20 25.32
C GLN A 101 2.77 13.17 24.81
N TRP A 102 2.30 12.17 24.05
CA TRP A 102 3.13 11.09 23.49
C TRP A 102 3.78 11.45 22.14
N ARG A 103 3.54 12.64 21.56
CA ARG A 103 4.10 13.02 20.24
C ARG A 103 5.62 12.86 20.22
N SER A 104 6.31 13.26 21.28
CA SER A 104 7.77 13.10 21.39
C SER A 104 8.23 11.65 21.31
N TRP A 105 7.45 10.71 21.85
CA TRP A 105 7.76 9.28 21.78
C TRP A 105 7.48 8.72 20.38
N THR A 106 6.41 9.17 19.74
CA THR A 106 6.06 8.77 18.37
C THR A 106 7.08 9.32 17.35
N GLU A 107 7.57 10.54 17.55
CA GLU A 107 8.58 11.16 16.68
C GLU A 107 9.98 10.56 16.84
N ASP A 108 10.30 9.96 18.00
CA ASP A 108 11.60 9.33 18.26
C ASP A 108 11.69 7.85 17.85
N VAL A 109 10.66 7.31 17.17
CA VAL A 109 10.67 5.95 16.64
C VAL A 109 11.91 5.75 15.75
N LYS A 110 12.72 4.73 16.09
CA LYS A 110 13.90 4.36 15.31
C LYS A 110 13.45 3.55 14.10
N TRP A 111 13.65 4.11 12.92
CA TRP A 111 13.40 3.43 11.65
C TRP A 111 14.61 2.55 11.29
N PRO A 112 14.40 1.36 10.72
CA PRO A 112 15.50 0.54 10.25
C PRO A 112 16.29 1.26 9.15
N GLU A 113 17.61 1.09 9.17
CA GLU A 113 18.47 1.54 8.07
C GLU A 113 18.15 0.71 6.82
N ILE A 114 17.89 1.40 5.71
CA ILE A 114 17.58 0.75 4.44
C ILE A 114 18.89 0.64 3.67
N ASN A 115 19.57 -0.52 3.77
CA ASN A 115 20.74 -0.83 2.96
C ASN A 115 20.32 -1.01 1.50
N VAL A 116 20.79 -0.11 0.63
CA VAL A 116 20.45 -0.05 -0.80
C VAL A 116 21.10 -1.20 -1.62
N GLY A 117 21.73 -2.18 -0.96
CA GLY A 117 22.52 -3.24 -1.61
C GLY A 117 21.76 -4.47 -2.11
N ASP A 118 20.52 -4.70 -1.66
CA ASP A 118 19.83 -5.99 -1.90
C ASP A 118 18.59 -5.92 -2.80
N ASN A 119 18.27 -4.75 -3.36
CA ASN A 119 17.26 -4.67 -4.41
C ASN A 119 17.93 -4.87 -5.77
N LYS A 120 18.09 -6.15 -6.16
CA LYS A 120 17.98 -6.49 -7.58
C LYS A 120 16.66 -5.91 -8.06
N THR A 121 16.74 -4.86 -8.86
CA THR A 121 15.62 -4.36 -9.64
C THR A 121 15.05 -5.52 -10.45
N ALA A 122 13.72 -5.63 -10.51
CA ALA A 122 13.02 -6.56 -11.40
C ALA A 122 13.13 -6.14 -12.89
N LEU A 123 14.32 -5.70 -13.28
CA LEU A 123 14.80 -5.41 -14.63
C LEU A 123 16.25 -5.87 -14.84
N ASP A 124 16.75 -6.78 -13.99
CA ASP A 124 17.88 -7.69 -14.28
C ASP A 124 17.40 -9.14 -14.29
#